data_AF-A0A7S0N5Y0-F1
#
_entry.id   AF-A0A7S0N5Y0-F1
#
_cell.length_a   1.000
_cell.length_b   1.000
_cell.length_c   1.000
_cell.angle_alpha   90.00
_cell.angle_beta   90.00
_cell.angle_gamma   90.00
#
_symmetry.space_group_name_H-M   'P 1'
#
loop_
_entity.id
_entity.type
_entity.pdbx_description
1 polymer ?
#
loop_
_entity_poly.entity_id
_entity_poly.type
_entity_poly.pdbx_seq_one_letter_code
_entity_poly.pdbx_strand_id
1 'polypeptide(L)'
;PRMPDYRAGEGREVVTQEYLEPFLLDGHKFDLRLYVVVAGVLPLRCYLCRVGMVRKAMVEYQRPSPVNVGELHMHLTNTSLNSKFKAAEPDSDDSDEDSDDGDGGDGDGERGERAEAGDGGL
;
A
#
# COMPACT_ATOMS: atom_id res chain seq x y z
N PRO A 1 -7.61 -32.18 -29.41
CA PRO A 1 -8.85 -31.81 -28.69
C PRO A 1 -9.15 -30.32 -28.88
N ARG A 2 -10.34 -29.97 -29.43
CA ARG A 2 -10.75 -28.57 -29.52
C ARG A 2 -11.14 -28.09 -28.12
N MET A 3 -10.58 -26.97 -27.68
CA MET A 3 -11.00 -26.33 -26.42
C MET A 3 -12.49 -25.97 -26.53
N PRO A 4 -13.28 -26.17 -25.46
CA PRO A 4 -14.66 -25.70 -25.43
C PRO A 4 -14.70 -24.17 -25.54
N ASP A 5 -15.64 -23.64 -26.31
CA ASP A 5 -15.90 -22.20 -26.43
C ASP A 5 -16.38 -21.65 -25.07
N TYR A 6 -15.44 -21.21 -24.23
CA TYR A 6 -15.76 -20.51 -22.99
C TYR A 6 -16.13 -19.06 -23.35
N ARG A 7 -17.41 -18.83 -23.58
CA ARG A 7 -17.97 -17.47 -23.71
C ARG A 7 -18.15 -16.90 -22.31
N ALA A 8 -17.45 -15.82 -21.99
CA ALA A 8 -17.82 -15.03 -20.82
C ALA A 8 -19.24 -14.50 -21.03
N GLY A 9 -19.99 -14.32 -19.93
CA GLY A 9 -21.28 -13.64 -19.98
C GLY A 9 -21.16 -12.36 -20.80
N GLU A 10 -22.17 -12.09 -21.64
CA GLU A 10 -22.21 -10.99 -22.64
C GLU A 10 -21.53 -11.27 -24.00
N GLY A 11 -21.25 -12.53 -24.37
CA GLY A 11 -20.78 -12.86 -25.72
C GLY A 11 -19.36 -12.38 -26.04
N ARG A 12 -18.56 -12.09 -25.00
CA ARG A 12 -17.15 -11.73 -25.14
C ARG A 12 -16.30 -12.99 -25.26
N GLU A 13 -15.40 -12.97 -26.25
CA GLU A 13 -14.32 -13.95 -26.35
C GLU A 13 -13.34 -13.71 -25.20
N VAL A 14 -13.00 -14.78 -24.47
CA VAL A 14 -12.07 -14.74 -23.36
C VAL A 14 -11.09 -15.91 -23.45
N VAL A 15 -9.96 -15.76 -22.78
CA VAL A 15 -8.96 -16.82 -22.64
C VAL A 15 -9.00 -17.32 -21.21
N THR A 16 -9.12 -18.64 -21.03
CA THR A 16 -8.94 -19.29 -19.73
C THR A 16 -7.50 -19.75 -19.61
N GLN A 17 -6.83 -19.30 -18.56
CA GLN A 17 -5.46 -19.69 -18.23
C GLN A 17 -5.42 -20.22 -16.80
N GLU A 18 -4.63 -21.27 -16.58
CA GLU A 18 -4.35 -21.77 -15.23
C GLU A 18 -3.67 -20.69 -14.38
N TYR A 19 -4.14 -20.52 -13.15
CA TYR A 19 -3.53 -19.62 -12.20
C TYR A 19 -2.26 -20.26 -11.63
N LEU A 20 -1.11 -19.65 -11.91
CA LEU A 20 0.18 -20.17 -11.48
C LEU A 20 0.47 -19.82 -10.02
N GLU A 21 1.07 -20.76 -9.28
CA GLU A 21 1.67 -20.48 -7.98
C GLU A 21 2.90 -19.58 -8.17
N PRO A 22 2.92 -18.35 -7.60
CA PRO A 22 3.95 -17.38 -7.91
C PRO A 22 5.20 -17.56 -7.03
N PHE A 23 6.34 -17.16 -7.57
CA PHE A 23 7.47 -16.79 -6.72
C PHE A 23 7.19 -15.44 -6.06
N LEU A 24 7.55 -15.31 -4.78
CA LEU A 24 7.26 -14.11 -3.99
C LEU A 24 8.52 -13.28 -3.79
N LEU A 25 8.37 -11.97 -3.88
CA LEU A 25 9.40 -11.01 -3.51
C LEU A 25 8.87 -10.25 -2.29
N ASP A 26 9.53 -10.43 -1.15
CA ASP A 26 9.11 -9.87 0.14
C ASP A 26 7.66 -10.20 0.49
N GLY A 27 7.23 -11.45 0.26
CA GLY A 27 5.84 -11.89 0.52
C GLY A 27 4.81 -11.42 -0.52
N HIS A 28 5.20 -10.61 -1.49
CA HIS A 28 4.29 -10.07 -2.51
C HIS A 28 4.45 -10.79 -3.85
N LYS A 29 3.33 -11.00 -4.53
CA LYS A 29 3.33 -11.46 -5.92
C LYS A 29 3.98 -10.38 -6.81
N PHE A 30 4.76 -10.78 -7.79
CA PHE A 30 5.34 -9.85 -8.74
C PHE A 30 5.42 -10.41 -10.15
N ASP A 31 5.64 -9.53 -11.11
CA ASP A 31 6.06 -9.89 -12.46
C ASP A 31 7.21 -8.99 -12.95
N LEU A 32 7.87 -9.41 -14.02
CA LEU A 32 8.97 -8.66 -14.64
C LEU A 32 8.49 -7.99 -15.93
N ARG A 33 8.66 -6.67 -16.03
CA ARG A 33 8.61 -5.98 -17.33
C ARG A 33 9.98 -6.02 -17.97
N LEU A 34 10.06 -6.76 -19.07
CA LEU A 34 11.20 -6.74 -19.97
C LEU A 34 10.88 -5.85 -21.17
N TYR A 35 11.84 -5.04 -21.60
CA TYR A 35 11.71 -4.19 -22.77
C TYR A 35 12.50 -4.79 -23.93
N VAL A 36 11.82 -5.08 -25.03
CA VAL A 36 12.42 -5.67 -26.22
C VAL A 36 12.19 -4.73 -27.41
N VAL A 37 13.27 -4.38 -28.12
CA VAL A 37 13.22 -3.63 -29.38
C VAL A 37 13.31 -4.61 -30.53
N VAL A 38 12.31 -4.63 -31.40
CA VAL A 38 12.35 -5.42 -32.65
C VAL A 38 12.85 -4.53 -33.78
N ALA A 39 14.05 -4.81 -34.27
CA ALA A 39 14.75 -4.04 -35.30
C ALA A 39 14.63 -4.64 -36.71
N GLY A 40 13.87 -5.73 -36.85
CA GLY A 40 13.62 -6.41 -38.11
C GLY A 40 12.86 -7.70 -37.85
N VAL A 41 12.01 -8.09 -38.80
CA VAL A 41 11.25 -9.35 -38.74
C VAL A 41 11.72 -10.36 -39.79
N LEU A 42 12.42 -9.90 -40.84
CA LEU A 42 13.01 -10.74 -41.88
C LEU A 42 14.36 -10.14 -42.34
N PRO A 43 15.49 -10.57 -41.74
CA PRO A 43 15.59 -11.53 -40.64
C PRO A 43 15.08 -10.95 -39.31
N LEU A 44 14.62 -11.81 -38.40
CA LEU A 44 14.24 -11.40 -37.05
C LEU A 44 15.48 -10.87 -36.31
N ARG A 45 15.40 -9.62 -35.87
CA ARG A 45 16.40 -8.99 -35.00
C ARG A 45 15.67 -8.35 -33.82
N CYS A 46 15.98 -8.80 -32.61
CA CYS A 46 15.44 -8.23 -31.39
C CYS A 46 16.56 -7.98 -30.36
N TYR A 47 16.39 -6.93 -29.56
CA TYR A 47 17.33 -6.52 -28.52
C TYR A 47 16.60 -6.38 -27.20
N LEU A 48 17.09 -7.06 -26.17
CA LEU A 48 16.60 -6.91 -24.80
C LEU A 48 17.30 -5.72 -24.14
N CYS A 49 16.52 -4.80 -23.57
CA CYS A 49 17.06 -3.71 -22.78
C CYS A 49 17.77 -4.25 -21.53
N ARG A 50 18.91 -3.66 -21.16
CA ARG A 50 19.67 -4.04 -19.95
C ARG A 50 18.91 -3.76 -18.66
N VAL A 51 17.99 -2.79 -18.68
CA VAL A 51 17.18 -2.40 -17.53
C VAL A 51 15.74 -2.79 -17.78
N GLY A 52 15.17 -3.55 -16.84
CA GLY A 52 13.75 -3.83 -16.73
C GLY A 52 13.18 -3.27 -15.42
N MET A 53 11.94 -3.62 -15.10
CA MET A 53 11.34 -3.29 -13.80
C MET A 53 10.58 -4.47 -13.22
N VAL A 54 10.62 -4.59 -11.89
CA VAL A 54 9.76 -5.50 -11.13
C VAL A 54 8.47 -4.77 -10.81
N ARG A 55 7.32 -5.40 -11.09
CA ARG A 55 6.00 -4.89 -10.69
C ARG A 55 5.46 -5.77 -9.58
N LYS A 56 5.47 -5.25 -8.35
CA LYS A 56 4.90 -5.91 -7.18
C LYS A 56 3.38 -5.66 -7.07
N ALA A 57 2.68 -6.64 -6.52
CA ALA A 57 1.36 -6.48 -5.95
C ALA A 57 1.42 -5.57 -4.71
N MET A 58 0.29 -4.96 -4.35
CA MET A 58 0.20 -4.03 -3.22
C MET A 58 -0.08 -4.74 -1.90
N VAL A 59 -0.72 -5.92 -1.97
CA VAL A 59 -1.11 -6.73 -0.81
C VAL A 59 -0.29 -8.03 -0.79
N GLU A 60 0.09 -8.48 0.40
CA GLU A 60 0.81 -9.74 0.59
C GLU A 60 0.05 -10.93 -0.02
N TYR A 61 0.76 -11.82 -0.67
CA TYR A 61 0.16 -12.92 -1.39
C TYR A 61 -0.33 -14.02 -0.46
N GLN A 62 -1.58 -14.43 -0.67
CA GLN A 62 -2.13 -15.67 -0.16
C GLN A 62 -2.60 -16.55 -1.32
N ARG A 63 -2.61 -17.87 -1.13
CA ARG A 63 -3.12 -18.78 -2.17
C ARG A 63 -4.59 -18.45 -2.48
N PRO A 64 -5.01 -18.48 -3.76
CA PRO A 64 -6.39 -18.24 -4.15
C PRO A 64 -7.36 -19.17 -3.41
N SER A 65 -8.41 -18.58 -2.88
CA SER A 65 -9.53 -19.22 -2.21
C SER A 65 -10.82 -18.49 -2.62
N PRO A 66 -12.01 -19.09 -2.39
CA PRO A 66 -13.27 -18.42 -2.69
C PRO A 66 -13.44 -17.06 -1.98
N VAL A 67 -12.69 -16.83 -0.89
CA VAL A 67 -12.76 -15.60 -0.08
C VAL A 67 -11.85 -14.50 -0.65
N ASN A 68 -10.65 -14.84 -1.12
CA ASN A 68 -9.64 -13.86 -1.54
C ASN A 68 -9.48 -13.72 -3.06
N VAL A 69 -10.13 -14.56 -3.88
CA VAL A 69 -10.01 -14.49 -5.36
C VAL A 69 -10.44 -13.13 -5.93
N GLY A 70 -11.31 -12.40 -5.21
CA GLY A 70 -11.72 -11.04 -5.53
C GLY A 70 -10.73 -9.94 -5.12
N GLU A 71 -9.69 -10.26 -4.34
CA GLU A 71 -8.67 -9.30 -3.91
C GLU A 71 -7.66 -9.04 -5.03
N LEU A 72 -8.04 -8.12 -5.91
CA LEU A 72 -7.29 -7.82 -7.12
C LEU A 72 -5.90 -7.26 -6.82
N HIS A 73 -5.73 -6.53 -5.71
CA HIS A 73 -4.44 -5.91 -5.34
C HIS A 73 -3.41 -6.91 -4.80
N MET A 74 -3.85 -8.14 -4.47
CA MET A 74 -3.01 -9.28 -4.10
C MET A 74 -2.63 -10.11 -5.33
N HIS A 75 -3.59 -10.34 -6.23
CA HIS A 75 -3.42 -11.30 -7.31
C HIS A 75 -2.96 -10.67 -8.64
N LEU A 76 -3.14 -9.36 -8.83
CA LEU A 76 -2.74 -8.64 -10.03
C LEU A 76 -1.62 -7.64 -9.73
N THR A 77 -0.62 -7.62 -10.60
CA THR A 77 0.57 -6.78 -10.53
C THR A 77 0.48 -5.57 -11.47
N ASN A 78 -0.72 -5.30 -11.99
CA ASN A 78 -0.96 -4.26 -12.98
C ASN A 78 -0.82 -2.87 -12.34
N THR A 79 0.08 -2.03 -12.87
CA THR A 79 0.29 -0.68 -12.35
C THR A 79 -0.98 0.17 -12.38
N SER A 80 -1.80 0.07 -13.44
CA SER A 80 -3.05 0.84 -13.56
C SER A 80 -4.08 0.54 -12.47
N LEU A 81 -4.05 -0.69 -11.96
CA LEU A 81 -4.92 -1.14 -10.87
C LEU A 81 -4.29 -0.75 -9.54
N ASN A 82 -3.02 -1.11 -9.34
CA ASN A 82 -2.34 -0.90 -8.08
C ASN A 82 -2.08 0.58 -7.77
N SER A 83 -1.85 1.45 -8.75
CA SER A 83 -1.54 2.87 -8.50
C SER A 83 -2.62 3.63 -7.72
N LYS A 84 -3.84 3.09 -7.61
CA LYS A 84 -4.96 3.68 -6.87
C LYS A 84 -5.17 3.08 -5.47
N PHE A 85 -4.39 2.05 -5.13
CA PHE A 85 -4.49 1.40 -3.84
C PHE A 85 -4.08 2.38 -2.73
N LYS A 86 -4.90 2.42 -1.67
CA LYS A 86 -4.58 3.10 -0.41
C LYS A 86 -4.61 2.03 0.66
N ALA A 87 -3.49 1.85 1.37
CA ALA A 87 -3.50 1.01 2.56
C ALA A 87 -4.47 1.64 3.58
N ALA A 88 -5.23 0.80 4.29
CA ALA A 88 -5.95 1.27 5.45
C ALA A 88 -4.91 1.72 6.48
N GLU A 89 -5.03 2.95 6.99
CA GLU A 89 -4.24 3.37 8.14
C GLU A 89 -4.68 2.52 9.35
N PRO A 90 -3.74 2.03 10.18
CA PRO A 90 -4.12 1.34 11.41
C PRO A 90 -4.87 2.33 12.30
N ASP A 91 -6.06 1.94 12.76
CA ASP A 91 -6.82 2.69 13.76
C ASP A 91 -5.91 2.91 14.99
N SER A 92 -5.59 4.18 15.26
CA SER A 92 -4.94 4.57 16.52
C SER A 92 -6.02 4.49 17.59
N ASP A 93 -6.01 3.40 18.35
CA ASP A 93 -6.85 3.20 19.53
C ASP A 93 -6.26 4.08 20.65
N ASP A 94 -6.59 5.37 20.67
CA ASP A 94 -6.31 6.26 21.81
C ASP A 94 -7.34 5.93 22.91
N SER A 95 -6.99 4.97 23.77
CA SER A 95 -7.67 4.75 25.04
C SER A 95 -7.17 5.77 26.06
N ASP A 96 -7.86 6.91 26.16
CA ASP A 96 -7.72 7.83 27.29
C ASP A 96 -8.36 7.21 28.55
N GLU A 97 -7.57 6.41 29.27
CA GLU A 97 -7.77 6.17 30.70
C GLU A 97 -6.79 7.06 31.47
N ASP A 98 -7.28 8.10 32.13
CA ASP A 98 -6.67 8.57 33.37
C ASP A 98 -7.76 9.12 34.30
N SER A 99 -7.86 8.46 35.45
CA SER A 99 -8.70 8.81 36.58
C SER A 99 -7.88 9.76 37.47
N ASP A 100 -8.35 10.98 37.70
CA ASP A 100 -7.70 11.92 38.62
C ASP A 100 -8.55 12.11 39.87
N ASP A 101 -8.24 11.32 40.90
CA ASP A 101 -8.62 11.53 42.30
C ASP A 101 -7.40 12.16 43.02
N GLY A 102 -7.51 13.42 43.44
CA GLY A 102 -6.43 14.10 44.16
C GLY A 102 -6.78 15.48 44.71
N ASP A 103 -7.65 15.56 45.72
CA ASP A 103 -7.84 16.76 46.56
C ASP A 103 -6.74 16.82 47.64
N GLY A 104 -6.01 17.94 47.70
CA GLY A 104 -4.95 18.15 48.68
C GLY A 104 -4.20 19.47 48.46
N GLY A 105 -4.73 20.57 48.99
CA GLY A 105 -4.09 21.88 48.97
C GLY A 105 -4.08 22.56 50.33
N ASP A 106 -2.99 22.41 51.08
CA ASP A 106 -2.56 23.30 52.17
C ASP A 106 -1.48 24.25 51.64
N GLY A 107 -1.57 25.55 51.96
CA GLY A 107 -0.56 26.54 51.56
C GLY A 107 -0.82 27.94 52.10
N ASP A 108 -0.22 28.25 53.24
CA ASP A 108 -0.20 29.53 53.94
C ASP A 108 0.61 30.65 53.23
N GLY A 109 0.26 31.92 53.52
CA GLY A 109 1.28 32.90 53.92
C GLY A 109 1.73 34.00 52.95
N GLU A 110 1.20 35.21 53.22
CA GLU A 110 1.87 36.53 53.21
C GLU A 110 2.39 37.17 51.90
N ARG A 111 1.91 38.40 51.63
CA ARG A 111 2.79 39.54 51.29
C ARG A 111 2.06 40.88 51.46
N GLY A 112 2.52 41.64 52.47
CA GLY A 112 2.17 43.03 52.73
C GLY A 112 3.02 44.02 51.91
N GLU A 113 2.52 45.25 51.90
CA GLU A 113 2.82 46.43 51.07
C GLU A 113 4.22 47.09 51.15
N ARG A 114 4.44 47.91 50.09
CA ARG A 114 5.19 49.18 49.98
C ARG A 114 6.71 49.18 49.86
N ALA A 115 7.23 49.80 48.78
CA ALA A 115 7.66 51.20 48.75
C ALA A 115 8.11 51.61 47.32
N GLU A 116 8.01 52.91 47.03
CA GLU A 116 8.30 53.56 45.75
C GLU A 116 9.77 53.92 45.56
N ALA A 117 10.22 54.05 44.30
CA ALA A 117 10.90 55.23 43.72
C ALA A 117 11.44 54.86 42.32
N GLY A 118 11.25 55.75 41.35
CA GLY A 118 11.73 55.58 39.99
C GLY A 118 13.09 56.23 39.70
N ASP A 119 13.61 55.91 38.51
CA ASP A 119 14.54 56.66 37.64
C ASP A 119 14.67 55.78 36.38
N GLY A 120 14.37 56.16 35.14
CA GLY A 120 14.94 57.27 34.40
C GLY A 120 16.07 56.75 33.50
N GLY A 121 15.87 56.72 32.18
CA GLY A 121 16.97 56.78 31.21
C GLY A 121 17.13 55.61 30.23
N LEU A 122 16.74 55.91 28.98
CA LEU A 122 17.28 55.49 27.67
C LEU A 122 17.37 53.99 27.33
#